data_AF-M3XI65-F1
#
_entry.id   AF-M3XI65-F1
#
_cell.length_a   1.000
_cell.length_b   1.000
_cell.length_c   1.000
_cell.angle_alpha   90.00
_cell.angle_beta   90.00
_cell.angle_gamma   90.00
#
_symmetry.space_group_name_H-M   'P 1'
#
loop_
_entity.id
_entity.type
_entity.pdbx_description
1 polymer ?
#
loop_
_entity_poly.entity_id
_entity_poly.type
_entity_poly.pdbx_seq_one_letter_code
_entity_poly.pdbx_strand_id
1 'polypeptide(L)'
;MYKLREGIESVLPPNAHEVAENCVHISITNIKTRENYLVFNFASREDLIKVLLASSFIPVYAGFNAVEYNGEKWIDGGLTNSLPVLPVGQTVTVSPFSGRLDVCPQDRGQLDLYVRVAKQDLMLSVGNLIRLRQALFPPSQEKMKLLCQNGFDDTVRFLQKENWFE
;
A
#
# COMPACT_ATOMS: atom_id res chain seq x y z
N MET A 1 2.29 -16.88 1.63
CA MET A 1 1.22 -16.58 2.62
C MET A 1 1.51 -17.05 4.03
N TYR A 2 1.92 -18.31 4.30
CA TYR A 2 2.20 -18.78 5.66
C TYR A 2 3.22 -17.90 6.43
N LYS A 3 4.40 -17.64 5.84
CA LYS A 3 5.43 -16.78 6.46
C LYS A 3 4.95 -15.36 6.76
N LEU A 4 4.09 -14.80 5.90
CA LEU A 4 3.51 -13.48 6.11
C LEU A 4 2.54 -13.51 7.30
N ARG A 5 1.68 -14.53 7.36
CA ARG A 5 0.78 -14.73 8.50
C ARG A 5 1.55 -14.83 9.81
N GLU A 6 2.56 -15.68 9.87
CA GLU A 6 3.42 -15.86 11.05
C GLU A 6 4.08 -14.53 11.47
N GLY A 7 4.58 -13.75 10.52
CA GLY A 7 5.12 -12.42 10.77
C GLY A 7 4.08 -11.46 11.36
N ILE A 8 2.89 -11.36 10.75
CA ILE A 8 1.78 -10.53 11.24
C ILE A 8 1.36 -10.97 12.66
N GLU A 9 1.21 -12.27 12.89
CA GLU A 9 0.84 -12.84 14.18
C GLU A 9 1.89 -12.57 15.27
N SER A 10 3.17 -12.44 14.90
CA SER A 10 4.24 -12.13 15.85
C SER A 10 4.27 -10.66 16.27
N VAL A 11 3.87 -9.73 15.38
CA VAL A 11 3.98 -8.29 15.63
C VAL A 11 2.69 -7.66 16.13
N LEU A 12 1.51 -8.19 15.74
CA LEU A 12 0.24 -7.59 16.11
C LEU A 12 -0.14 -7.94 17.56
N PRO A 13 -0.52 -6.96 18.39
CA PRO A 13 -1.01 -7.22 19.74
C PRO A 13 -2.34 -8.01 19.72
N PRO A 14 -2.73 -8.64 20.85
CA PRO A 14 -4.00 -9.37 20.95
C PRO A 14 -5.24 -8.53 20.61
N ASN A 15 -5.25 -7.24 20.95
CA ASN A 15 -6.35 -6.31 20.71
C ASN A 15 -6.18 -5.45 19.44
N ALA A 16 -5.32 -5.87 18.50
CA ALA A 16 -5.03 -5.08 17.29
C ALA A 16 -6.29 -4.69 16.48
N HIS A 17 -7.29 -5.56 16.44
CA HIS A 17 -8.57 -5.33 15.76
C HIS A 17 -9.39 -4.19 16.37
N GLU A 18 -9.38 -4.05 17.71
CA GLU A 18 -10.04 -2.96 18.42
C GLU A 18 -9.32 -1.63 18.19
N VAL A 19 -7.98 -1.63 18.23
CA VAL A 19 -7.17 -0.43 17.99
C VAL A 19 -7.27 0.05 16.53
N ALA A 20 -7.38 -0.89 15.59
CA ALA A 20 -7.50 -0.59 14.17
C ALA A 20 -8.91 -0.14 13.76
N GLU A 21 -9.93 -0.47 14.56
CA GLU A 21 -11.33 -0.18 14.22
C GLU A 21 -11.54 1.31 13.98
N ASN A 22 -12.12 1.65 12.83
CA ASN A 22 -12.37 3.02 12.34
C ASN A 22 -11.11 3.90 12.12
N CYS A 23 -9.93 3.45 12.53
CA CYS A 23 -8.66 4.15 12.37
C CYS A 23 -7.87 3.67 11.14
N VAL A 24 -8.06 2.40 10.75
CA VAL A 24 -7.36 1.77 9.61
C VAL A 24 -8.39 1.33 8.57
N HIS A 25 -8.16 1.72 7.32
CA HIS A 25 -8.97 1.29 6.18
C HIS A 25 -8.10 0.43 5.25
N ILE A 26 -8.47 -0.84 5.07
CA ILE A 26 -7.70 -1.80 4.29
C ILE A 26 -8.41 -2.06 2.96
N SER A 27 -7.68 -1.81 1.87
CA SER A 27 -8.15 -1.97 0.50
C SER A 27 -7.98 -3.42 0.04
N ILE A 28 -9.07 -4.03 -0.40
CA ILE A 28 -9.08 -5.38 -0.99
C ILE A 28 -9.89 -5.39 -2.29
N THR A 29 -9.52 -6.26 -3.22
CA THR A 29 -10.21 -6.42 -4.51
C THR A 29 -10.96 -7.75 -4.52
N ASN A 30 -12.27 -7.72 -4.82
CA ASN A 30 -13.04 -8.94 -5.05
C ASN A 30 -12.65 -9.55 -6.40
N ILE A 31 -12.26 -10.82 -6.44
CA ILE A 31 -11.77 -11.44 -7.68
C ILE A 31 -12.86 -11.62 -8.75
N LYS A 32 -14.11 -11.82 -8.31
CA LYS A 32 -15.25 -12.08 -9.20
C LYS A 32 -15.80 -10.79 -9.78
N THR A 33 -16.13 -9.82 -8.93
CA THR A 33 -16.75 -8.55 -9.36
C THR A 33 -15.70 -7.54 -9.84
N ARG A 34 -14.43 -7.71 -9.43
CA ARG A 34 -13.32 -6.75 -9.65
C ARG A 34 -13.56 -5.40 -8.97
N GLU A 35 -14.46 -5.36 -8.01
CA GLU A 35 -14.74 -4.16 -7.22
C GLU A 35 -13.76 -4.05 -6.05
N ASN A 36 -13.50 -2.80 -5.66
CA ASN A 36 -12.72 -2.48 -4.49
C ASN A 36 -13.61 -2.42 -3.26
N TYR A 37 -13.09 -2.90 -2.12
CA TYR A 37 -13.74 -2.76 -0.83
C TYR A 37 -12.74 -2.23 0.20
N LEU A 38 -13.17 -1.24 0.98
CA LEU A 38 -12.39 -0.70 2.10
C LEU A 38 -12.95 -1.24 3.40
N VAL A 39 -12.23 -2.20 4.00
CA VAL A 39 -12.60 -2.76 5.30
C VAL A 39 -12.02 -1.88 6.40
N PHE A 40 -12.87 -1.43 7.32
CA PHE A 40 -12.47 -0.53 8.43
C PHE A 40 -12.98 -1.01 9.81
N ASN A 41 -13.74 -2.10 9.85
CA ASN A 41 -14.20 -2.75 11.07
C ASN A 41 -13.79 -4.22 11.04
N PHE A 42 -13.36 -4.75 12.18
CA PHE A 42 -12.78 -6.07 12.34
C PHE A 42 -13.40 -6.78 13.55
N ALA A 43 -14.08 -7.91 13.32
CA ALA A 43 -14.79 -8.61 14.38
C ALA A 43 -13.86 -9.32 15.39
N SER A 44 -12.61 -9.56 15.02
CA SER A 44 -11.59 -10.17 15.87
C SER A 44 -10.18 -9.91 15.32
N ARG A 45 -9.15 -10.24 16.10
CA ARG A 45 -7.75 -10.22 15.62
C ARG A 45 -7.55 -11.09 14.39
N GLU A 46 -8.15 -12.26 14.35
CA GLU A 46 -8.08 -13.16 13.19
C GLU A 46 -8.77 -12.56 11.96
N ASP A 47 -9.87 -11.82 12.17
CA ASP A 47 -10.58 -11.10 11.11
C ASP A 47 -9.68 -10.05 10.46
N LEU A 48 -9.04 -9.20 11.28
CA LEU A 48 -8.03 -8.23 10.82
C LEU A 48 -6.89 -8.91 10.07
N ILE A 49 -6.35 -10.01 10.60
CA ILE A 49 -5.24 -10.75 9.95
C ILE A 49 -5.67 -11.27 8.57
N LYS A 50 -6.87 -11.84 8.44
CA LYS A 50 -7.38 -12.31 7.14
C LYS A 50 -7.49 -11.17 6.12
N VAL A 51 -7.99 -10.01 6.54
CA VAL A 51 -8.10 -8.84 5.67
C VAL A 51 -6.72 -8.33 5.24
N LEU A 52 -5.74 -8.29 6.16
CA LEU A 52 -4.34 -7.94 5.85
C LEU A 52 -3.71 -8.93 4.86
N LEU A 53 -3.97 -10.22 5.03
CA LEU A 53 -3.50 -11.27 4.12
C LEU A 53 -4.13 -11.11 2.73
N ALA A 54 -5.43 -10.79 2.65
CA ALA A 54 -6.12 -10.51 1.38
C ALA A 54 -5.50 -9.29 0.69
N SER A 55 -5.32 -8.18 1.42
CA SER A 55 -4.71 -6.95 0.90
C SER A 55 -3.26 -7.14 0.46
N SER A 56 -2.54 -8.12 1.02
CA SER A 56 -1.15 -8.41 0.63
C SER A 56 -1.04 -9.49 -0.44
N PHE A 57 -2.16 -10.04 -0.92
CA PHE A 57 -2.17 -11.11 -1.91
C PHE A 57 -2.08 -10.54 -3.33
N ILE A 58 -0.85 -10.29 -3.79
CA ILE A 58 -0.59 -9.91 -5.19
C ILE A 58 -0.72 -11.17 -6.05
N PRO A 59 -1.67 -11.25 -7.01
CA PRO A 59 -1.85 -12.43 -7.86
C PRO A 59 -0.56 -12.79 -8.61
N VAL A 60 -0.35 -14.09 -8.85
CA VAL A 60 0.86 -14.68 -9.47
C VAL A 60 2.09 -14.60 -8.58
N TYR A 61 2.33 -13.47 -7.90
CA TYR A 61 3.44 -13.30 -6.96
C TYR A 61 3.22 -14.08 -5.65
N ALA A 62 2.07 -13.89 -5.02
CA ALA A 62 1.70 -14.55 -3.76
C ALA A 62 1.13 -15.96 -3.97
N GLY A 63 0.88 -16.34 -5.22
CA GLY A 63 0.31 -17.62 -5.65
C GLY A 63 -0.98 -17.45 -6.45
N PHE A 64 -1.74 -18.55 -6.57
CA PHE A 64 -3.01 -18.60 -7.32
C PHE A 64 -4.25 -18.73 -6.43
N ASN A 65 -4.08 -19.12 -5.17
CA ASN A 65 -5.17 -19.31 -4.22
C ASN A 65 -5.41 -18.02 -3.43
N ALA A 66 -6.33 -17.20 -3.92
CA ALA A 66 -6.79 -15.98 -3.25
C ALA A 66 -7.33 -16.26 -1.83
N VAL A 67 -7.38 -15.23 -1.00
CA VAL A 67 -7.82 -15.34 0.40
C VAL A 67 -9.34 -15.40 0.46
N GLU A 68 -9.88 -16.37 1.19
CA GLU A 68 -11.31 -16.45 1.46
C GLU A 68 -11.69 -15.57 2.66
N TYR A 69 -12.63 -14.66 2.44
CA TYR A 69 -13.15 -13.74 3.44
C TYR A 69 -14.64 -13.48 3.18
N ASN A 70 -15.47 -13.67 4.20
CA ASN A 70 -16.94 -13.56 4.13
C ASN A 70 -17.59 -14.35 2.96
N GLY A 71 -17.10 -15.56 2.69
CA GLY A 71 -17.63 -16.44 1.62
C GLY A 71 -17.20 -16.05 0.20
N GLU A 72 -16.35 -15.03 0.06
CA GLU A 72 -15.83 -14.56 -1.22
C GLU A 72 -14.30 -14.61 -1.26
N LYS A 73 -13.74 -14.44 -2.47
CA LYS A 73 -12.29 -14.51 -2.72
C LYS A 73 -11.72 -13.13 -3.00
N TRP A 74 -10.67 -12.78 -2.26
CA TRP A 74 -10.10 -11.44 -2.21
C TRP A 74 -8.60 -11.46 -2.47
N ILE A 75 -8.14 -10.40 -3.11
CA ILE A 75 -6.74 -10.17 -3.49
C ILE A 75 -6.36 -8.71 -3.16
N ASP A 76 -5.11 -8.35 -3.43
CA ASP A 76 -4.56 -7.02 -3.19
C ASP A 76 -5.47 -5.90 -3.72
N GLY A 77 -5.76 -4.93 -2.85
CA GLY A 77 -6.49 -3.71 -3.18
C GLY A 77 -5.73 -2.79 -4.13
N GLY A 78 -4.40 -2.88 -4.18
CA GLY A 78 -3.53 -2.11 -5.07
C GLY A 78 -3.76 -2.34 -6.57
N LEU A 79 -4.59 -3.32 -6.94
CA LEU A 79 -5.04 -3.54 -8.31
C LEU A 79 -6.24 -2.67 -8.69
N THR A 80 -6.99 -2.15 -7.72
CA THR A 80 -8.22 -1.36 -7.95
C THR A 80 -8.18 0.01 -7.27
N ASN A 81 -7.58 0.10 -6.08
CA ASN A 81 -7.46 1.31 -5.27
C ASN A 81 -6.22 1.23 -4.35
N SER A 82 -5.07 1.68 -4.86
CA SER A 82 -3.79 1.70 -4.15
C SER A 82 -3.58 2.94 -3.29
N LEU A 83 -4.39 4.00 -3.46
CA LEU A 83 -4.42 5.19 -2.61
C LEU A 83 -5.87 5.55 -2.26
N PRO A 84 -6.46 4.88 -1.27
CA PRO A 84 -7.76 5.28 -0.78
C PRO A 84 -7.70 6.69 -0.19
N VAL A 85 -8.50 7.60 -0.75
CA VAL A 85 -8.74 8.94 -0.21
C VAL A 85 -10.09 8.92 0.47
N LEU A 86 -10.12 9.25 1.76
CA LEU A 86 -11.36 9.29 2.53
C LEU A 86 -12.13 10.58 2.20
N PRO A 87 -13.48 10.56 2.23
CA PRO A 87 -14.29 11.73 1.89
C PRO A 87 -14.20 12.87 2.92
N VAL A 88 -13.64 12.59 4.11
CA VAL A 88 -13.55 13.52 5.22
C VAL A 88 -12.09 13.72 5.60
N GLY A 89 -11.72 14.99 5.84
CA GLY A 89 -10.38 15.38 6.26
C GLY A 89 -9.42 15.57 5.09
N GLN A 90 -8.22 16.05 5.42
CA GLN A 90 -7.12 16.14 4.47
C GLN A 90 -6.37 14.81 4.45
N THR A 91 -6.30 14.17 3.27
CA THR A 91 -5.51 12.95 3.08
C THR A 91 -4.13 13.32 2.57
N VAL A 92 -3.08 12.87 3.27
CA VAL A 92 -1.69 12.92 2.76
C VAL A 92 -1.38 11.61 2.06
N THR A 93 -1.03 11.67 0.79
CA THR A 93 -0.70 10.50 -0.03
C THR A 93 0.79 10.17 0.00
N VAL A 94 1.10 8.90 0.24
CA VAL A 94 2.49 8.41 0.29
C VAL A 94 2.67 7.30 -0.73
N SER A 95 3.71 7.37 -1.55
CA SER A 95 3.98 6.35 -2.57
C SER A 95 5.46 6.12 -2.81
N PRO A 96 5.89 4.86 -2.98
CA PRO A 96 7.25 4.54 -3.37
C PRO A 96 7.55 4.89 -4.83
N PHE A 97 6.55 5.32 -5.62
CA PHE A 97 6.66 5.66 -7.04
C PHE A 97 6.59 7.16 -7.26
N SER A 98 7.43 7.68 -8.16
CA SER A 98 7.38 9.08 -8.58
C SER A 98 6.07 9.36 -9.30
N GLY A 99 5.38 10.45 -8.96
CA GLY A 99 4.08 10.79 -9.54
C GLY A 99 3.54 12.11 -8.99
N ARG A 100 2.22 12.31 -9.12
CA ARG A 100 1.52 13.48 -8.59
C ARG A 100 0.95 13.20 -7.20
N LEU A 101 1.84 12.97 -6.25
CA LEU A 101 1.52 12.54 -4.89
C LEU A 101 2.25 13.43 -3.88
N ASP A 102 1.76 13.48 -2.65
CA ASP A 102 2.27 14.41 -1.63
C ASP A 102 3.69 14.04 -1.19
N VAL A 103 3.89 12.77 -0.84
CA VAL A 103 5.18 12.19 -0.44
C VAL A 103 5.56 11.09 -1.42
N CYS A 104 6.46 11.42 -2.35
CA CYS A 104 7.01 10.46 -3.30
C CYS A 104 8.37 10.89 -3.85
N PRO A 105 9.14 9.96 -4.47
CA PRO A 105 10.38 10.30 -5.14
C PRO A 105 10.19 11.36 -6.23
N GLN A 106 11.20 12.20 -6.44
CA GLN A 106 11.21 13.20 -7.52
C GLN A 106 12.27 12.84 -8.56
N ASP A 107 11.86 12.20 -9.66
CA ASP A 107 12.79 11.99 -10.78
C ASP A 107 12.92 13.30 -11.58
N ARG A 108 14.14 13.82 -11.72
CA ARG A 108 14.42 15.05 -12.48
C ARG A 108 14.59 14.76 -13.98
N GLY A 109 14.17 15.71 -14.82
CA GLY A 109 14.55 15.75 -16.24
C GLY A 109 13.84 14.77 -17.16
N GLN A 110 12.64 14.32 -16.79
CA GLN A 110 11.83 13.41 -17.63
C GLN A 110 10.62 14.13 -18.24
N LEU A 111 10.09 13.57 -19.32
CA LEU A 111 8.85 14.02 -19.94
C LEU A 111 7.68 13.86 -18.95
N ASP A 112 6.82 14.87 -18.88
CA ASP A 112 5.61 14.90 -18.03
C ASP A 112 4.50 13.95 -18.56
N LEU A 113 4.81 12.66 -18.67
CA LEU A 113 3.87 11.62 -19.08
C LEU A 113 3.44 10.78 -17.88
N TYR A 114 2.13 10.72 -17.64
CA TYR A 114 1.54 10.04 -16.49
C TYR A 114 0.50 9.02 -16.93
N VAL A 115 0.40 7.91 -16.19
CA VAL A 115 -0.64 6.88 -16.38
C VAL A 115 -1.35 6.67 -15.06
N ARG A 116 -2.68 6.61 -15.12
CA ARG A 116 -3.52 6.29 -13.98
C ARG A 116 -3.62 4.77 -13.82
N VAL A 117 -3.10 4.24 -12.71
CA VAL A 117 -3.18 2.82 -12.34
C VAL A 117 -3.74 2.72 -10.94
N ALA A 118 -4.83 1.97 -10.74
CA ALA A 118 -5.44 1.75 -9.42
C ALA A 118 -5.67 3.03 -8.58
N LYS A 119 -6.09 4.12 -9.25
CA LYS A 119 -6.29 5.47 -8.68
C LYS A 119 -5.01 6.24 -8.28
N GLN A 120 -3.83 5.77 -8.68
CA GLN A 120 -2.56 6.50 -8.62
C GLN A 120 -2.21 7.11 -9.98
N ASP A 121 -1.81 8.39 -10.00
CA ASP A 121 -1.22 9.02 -11.19
C ASP A 121 0.32 8.85 -11.17
N LEU A 122 0.77 7.76 -11.78
CA LEU A 122 2.18 7.34 -11.80
C LEU A 122 2.90 7.92 -13.03
N MET A 123 4.12 8.41 -12.82
CA MET A 123 4.96 8.86 -13.94
C MET A 123 5.48 7.67 -14.73
N LEU A 124 5.45 7.77 -16.07
CA LEU A 124 6.06 6.77 -16.95
C LEU A 124 7.57 6.98 -17.01
N SER A 125 8.29 6.26 -16.17
CA SER A 125 9.74 6.37 -16.04
C SER A 125 10.44 5.03 -15.91
N VAL A 126 11.70 4.99 -16.38
CA VAL A 126 12.61 3.87 -16.06
C VAL A 126 12.79 3.74 -14.55
N GLY A 127 12.79 4.87 -13.82
CA GLY A 127 12.85 4.89 -12.35
C GLY A 127 11.69 4.14 -11.71
N ASN A 128 10.46 4.37 -12.16
CA ASN A 128 9.27 3.69 -11.66
C ASN A 128 9.21 2.22 -12.08
N LEU A 129 9.73 1.85 -13.25
CA LEU A 129 9.87 0.44 -13.62
C LEU A 129 10.86 -0.29 -12.70
N ILE A 130 11.97 0.35 -12.35
CA ILE A 130 12.93 -0.19 -11.37
C ILE A 130 12.27 -0.32 -9.99
N ARG A 131 11.53 0.70 -9.53
CA ARG A 131 10.80 0.66 -8.25
C ARG A 131 9.73 -0.42 -8.21
N LEU A 132 9.00 -0.64 -9.31
CA LEU A 132 7.99 -1.69 -9.41
C LEU A 132 8.63 -3.07 -9.24
N ARG A 133 9.77 -3.29 -9.90
CA ARG A 133 10.55 -4.51 -9.70
C ARG A 133 11.02 -4.66 -8.25
N GLN A 134 11.50 -3.59 -7.62
CA GLN A 134 11.96 -3.61 -6.22
C GLN A 134 10.82 -3.83 -5.21
N ALA A 135 9.61 -3.37 -5.52
CA ALA A 135 8.43 -3.59 -4.70
C ALA A 135 7.99 -5.06 -4.69
N LEU A 136 8.12 -5.75 -5.84
CA LEU A 136 7.84 -7.18 -5.94
C LEU A 136 9.01 -8.04 -5.44
N PHE A 137 10.25 -7.65 -5.76
CA PHE A 137 11.44 -8.41 -5.43
C PHE A 137 12.35 -7.57 -4.54
N PRO A 138 12.36 -7.83 -3.22
CA PRO A 138 13.14 -7.04 -2.27
C PRO A 138 14.61 -6.93 -2.71
N PRO A 139 15.15 -5.70 -2.81
CA PRO A 139 16.54 -5.49 -3.17
C PRO A 139 17.48 -5.81 -1.98
N SER A 140 18.78 -5.58 -2.15
CA SER A 140 19.76 -5.77 -1.07
C SER A 140 19.41 -4.97 0.19
N GLN A 141 19.89 -5.41 1.35
CA GLN A 141 19.65 -4.71 2.62
C GLN A 141 20.13 -3.25 2.58
N GLU A 142 21.27 -2.97 1.94
CA GLU A 142 21.77 -1.62 1.72
C GLU A 142 20.77 -0.77 0.92
N LYS A 143 20.20 -1.34 -0.15
CA LYS A 143 19.20 -0.65 -0.96
C LYS A 143 17.90 -0.43 -0.19
N MET A 144 17.49 -1.38 0.65
CA MET A 144 16.33 -1.22 1.54
C MET A 144 16.53 -0.08 2.53
N LYS A 145 17.72 0.05 3.13
CA LYS A 145 18.07 1.19 4.01
C LYS A 145 18.02 2.52 3.26
N LEU A 146 18.53 2.54 2.03
CA LEU A 146 18.46 3.74 1.17
C LEU A 146 17.01 4.11 0.82
N LEU A 147 16.14 3.13 0.52
CA LEU A 147 14.72 3.40 0.26
C LEU A 147 14.02 3.99 1.49
N CYS A 148 14.36 3.50 2.69
CA CYS A 148 13.86 4.06 3.94
C CYS A 148 14.30 5.52 4.13
N GLN A 149 15.59 5.81 3.93
CA GLN A 149 16.11 7.18 4.01
C GLN A 149 15.47 8.11 2.98
N ASN A 150 15.28 7.64 1.74
CA ASN A 150 14.63 8.44 0.71
C ASN A 150 13.18 8.78 1.09
N GLY A 151 12.43 7.82 1.66
CA GLY A 151 11.07 8.08 2.13
C GLY A 151 11.02 9.10 3.27
N PHE A 152 12.01 9.07 4.17
CA PHE A 152 12.19 10.10 5.19
C PHE A 152 12.44 11.48 4.55
N ASP A 153 13.40 11.58 3.64
CA ASP A 153 13.78 12.83 2.98
C ASP A 153 12.61 13.41 2.15
N ASP A 154 11.85 12.57 1.46
CA ASP A 154 10.64 12.96 0.72
C ASP A 154 9.55 13.48 1.66
N THR A 155 9.40 12.86 2.85
CA THR A 155 8.46 13.33 3.89
C THR A 155 8.88 14.69 4.44
N VAL A 156 10.16 14.87 4.79
CA VAL A 156 10.68 16.16 5.27
C VAL A 156 10.44 17.26 4.24
N ARG A 157 10.71 16.99 2.97
CA ARG A 157 10.47 17.95 1.88
C ARG A 157 9.00 18.34 1.77
N PHE A 158 8.08 17.37 1.86
CA PHE A 158 6.65 17.63 1.86
C PHE A 158 6.24 18.51 3.05
N LEU A 159 6.65 18.16 4.27
CA LEU A 159 6.33 18.95 5.47
C LEU A 159 6.87 20.38 5.39
N GLN A 160 8.09 20.57 4.87
CA GLN A 160 8.65 21.90 4.63
C GLN A 160 7.83 22.70 3.60
N LYS A 161 7.41 22.06 2.51
CA LYS A 161 6.59 22.68 1.46
C LYS A 161 5.23 23.14 1.99
N GLU A 162 4.62 22.36 2.88
CA GLU A 162 3.32 22.68 3.49
C GLU A 162 3.44 23.57 4.74
N ASN A 163 4.66 23.93 5.16
CA ASN A 163 4.95 24.65 6.41
C ASN A 163 4.45 23.91 7.67
N TRP A 164 4.58 22.58 7.69
CA TRP A 164 4.24 21.70 8.82
C TRP A 164 5.47 21.19 9.57
N PHE A 165 6.65 21.71 9.25
CA PHE A 165 7.90 21.36 9.90
C PHE A 165 8.19 22.37 11.01
N GLU A 166 8.03 21.97 12.27
CA GLU A 166 8.38 22.75 13.48
C GLU A 166 9.85 22.61 13.86
#